data_AF-A0A939JJP3-F1
#
_entry.id   AF-A0A939JJP3-F1
#
_cell.length_a   1.000
_cell.length_b   1.000
_cell.length_c   1.000
_cell.angle_alpha   90.00
_cell.angle_beta   90.00
_cell.angle_gamma   90.00
#
_symmetry.space_group_name_H-M   'P 1'
#
loop_
_entity.id
_entity.type
_entity.pdbx_description
1 polymer ?
#
loop_
_entity_poly.entity_id
_entity_poly.type
_entity_poly.pdbx_seq_one_letter_code
_entity_poly.pdbx_strand_id
1 'polypeptide(L)'
;SADHVPGAFHQDHARQAASALVGPQGFIPVNASNSFWRYAELDRPCWIDVTQTASESGNTMTVEVTGRQDGHSVFSSTMTGPVS
;
A
#
# COMPACT_ATOMS: atom_id res chain seq x y z
N SER A 1 33.17 -9.31 4.55
CA SER A 1 32.95 -7.86 4.49
C SER A 1 31.47 -7.63 4.33
N ALA A 2 30.98 -6.50 4.84
CA ALA A 2 29.57 -6.18 4.95
C ALA A 2 28.86 -6.14 3.59
N ASP A 3 28.14 -7.21 3.24
CA ASP A 3 26.95 -7.11 2.40
C ASP A 3 25.72 -7.33 3.29
N HIS A 4 25.71 -6.57 4.39
CA HIS A 4 24.55 -6.39 5.24
C HIS A 4 23.90 -5.07 4.83
N VAL A 5 23.02 -5.12 3.83
CA VAL A 5 22.01 -4.07 3.59
C VAL A 5 20.59 -4.65 3.76
N PRO A 6 20.17 -5.13 4.95
CA PRO A 6 18.79 -5.48 5.19
C PRO A 6 18.06 -4.22 5.68
N GLY A 7 17.40 -3.55 4.74
CA GLY A 7 16.48 -2.47 5.04
C GLY A 7 15.86 -1.84 3.80
N ALA A 8 16.61 -1.80 2.69
CA ALA A 8 16.18 -1.06 1.50
C ALA A 8 15.35 -1.85 0.48
N PHE A 9 15.33 -3.19 0.56
CA PHE A 9 14.72 -4.03 -0.49
C PHE A 9 13.25 -4.42 -0.26
N HIS A 10 12.63 -4.06 0.86
CA HIS A 10 11.29 -4.56 1.23
C HIS A 10 10.16 -3.52 1.09
N GLN A 11 10.47 -2.22 1.19
CA GLN A 11 9.46 -1.16 1.01
C GLN A 11 8.93 -1.08 -0.42
N ASP A 12 9.78 -1.35 -1.41
CA ASP A 12 9.39 -1.21 -2.81
C ASP A 12 8.37 -2.28 -3.22
N HIS A 13 8.45 -3.49 -2.67
CA HIS A 13 7.49 -4.57 -2.94
C HIS A 13 6.10 -4.26 -2.36
N ALA A 14 6.03 -3.70 -1.15
CA ALA A 14 4.74 -3.29 -0.57
C ALA A 14 4.12 -2.11 -1.34
N ARG A 15 4.94 -1.13 -1.76
CA ARG A 15 4.51 -0.03 -2.63
C ARG A 15 4.03 -0.54 -3.99
N GLN A 16 4.75 -1.48 -4.59
CA GLN A 16 4.39 -2.10 -5.86
C GLN A 16 3.08 -2.91 -5.75
N ALA A 17 2.89 -3.67 -4.67
CA ALA A 17 1.65 -4.42 -4.44
C ALA A 17 0.45 -3.48 -4.23
N ALA A 18 0.60 -2.42 -3.44
CA ALA A 18 -0.43 -1.40 -3.27
C ALA A 18 -0.74 -0.69 -4.60
N SER A 19 0.28 -0.37 -5.40
CA SER A 19 0.09 0.27 -6.71
C SER A 19 -0.59 -0.65 -7.73
N ALA A 20 -0.28 -1.96 -7.70
CA ALA A 20 -0.85 -2.96 -8.62
C ALA A 20 -2.34 -3.24 -8.33
N LEU A 21 -2.77 -3.17 -7.07
CA LEU A 21 -4.17 -3.38 -6.69
C LEU A 21 -5.09 -2.22 -7.08
N VAL A 22 -4.58 -0.98 -7.16
CA VAL A 22 -5.40 0.21 -7.45
C VAL A 22 -5.41 0.60 -8.94
N GLY A 23 -4.44 0.09 -9.71
CA GLY A 23 -4.29 0.34 -11.15
C GLY A 23 -5.51 0.06 -12.05
N PRO A 24 -6.47 -0.85 -11.75
CA PRO A 24 -7.58 -1.12 -12.68
C PRO A 24 -8.75 -0.12 -12.68
N GLN A 25 -8.85 0.81 -11.72
CA GLN A 25 -10.08 1.63 -11.54
C GLN A 25 -9.99 3.07 -12.08
N GLY A 26 -9.05 3.38 -12.98
CA GLY A 26 -8.88 4.76 -13.48
C GLY A 26 -8.38 5.74 -12.41
N PHE A 27 -7.88 5.23 -11.28
CA PHE A 27 -7.29 6.02 -10.22
C PHE A 27 -5.81 6.27 -10.48
N ILE A 28 -5.42 7.55 -10.48
CA ILE A 28 -4.02 7.96 -10.65
C ILE A 28 -3.54 8.53 -9.31
N PRO A 29 -2.79 7.77 -8.48
CA PRO A 29 -2.29 8.31 -7.22
C PRO A 29 -1.30 9.45 -7.46
N VAL A 30 -1.62 10.65 -6.97
CA VAL A 30 -0.72 11.83 -7.03
C VAL A 30 -0.09 12.13 -5.67
N ASN A 31 -0.66 11.60 -4.59
CA ASN A 31 -0.08 11.60 -3.26
C ASN A 31 -0.16 10.20 -2.66
N ALA A 32 0.87 9.81 -1.90
CA ALA A 32 0.90 8.56 -1.14
C ALA A 32 1.61 8.76 0.20
N SER A 33 1.05 8.19 1.25
CA SER A 33 1.66 8.10 2.57
C SER A 33 1.68 6.63 2.99
N ASN A 34 2.84 6.14 3.43
CA ASN A 34 3.04 4.73 3.75
C ASN A 34 3.55 4.58 5.19
N SER A 35 2.97 3.64 5.92
CA SER A 35 3.42 3.25 7.25
C SER A 35 3.79 1.77 7.27
N PHE A 36 4.91 1.43 7.92
CA PHE A 36 5.40 0.07 8.05
C PHE A 36 5.67 -0.21 9.52
N TRP A 37 5.02 -1.23 10.06
CA TRP A 37 5.21 -1.64 11.45
C TRP A 37 6.10 -2.87 11.56
N ARG A 38 6.05 -3.76 10.56
CA ARG A 38 6.74 -5.05 10.55
C ARG A 38 7.08 -5.44 9.11
N TYR A 39 7.95 -6.43 8.97
CA TYR A 39 8.16 -7.08 7.68
C TYR A 39 6.99 -8.01 7.37
N ALA A 40 6.65 -8.12 6.08
CA ALA A 40 5.78 -9.19 5.60
C ALA A 40 6.63 -10.45 5.43
N GLU A 41 6.30 -11.51 6.15
CA GLU A 41 6.98 -12.79 6.02
C GLU A 41 6.56 -13.47 4.70
N LEU A 42 7.52 -13.98 3.94
CA LEU A 42 7.28 -14.52 2.59
C LEU A 42 6.56 -15.87 2.60
N ASP A 43 6.68 -16.62 3.69
CA ASP A 43 6.08 -17.94 3.89
C ASP A 43 4.69 -17.88 4.52
N ARG A 44 4.15 -16.67 4.74
CA ARG A 44 2.85 -16.45 5.37
C ARG A 44 1.91 -15.68 4.44
N PRO A 45 0.62 -16.05 4.40
CA PRO A 45 -0.36 -15.29 3.63
C PRO A 45 -0.50 -13.88 4.19
N CYS A 46 -0.41 -12.86 3.32
CA CYS A 46 -0.71 -11.47 3.64
C CYS A 46 -2.07 -11.09 3.07
N TRP A 47 -3.02 -10.78 3.95
CA TRP A 47 -4.35 -10.32 3.59
C TRP A 47 -4.33 -8.83 3.32
N ILE A 48 -4.99 -8.41 2.23
CA ILE A 48 -5.05 -7.02 1.83
C ILE A 48 -6.47 -6.50 2.03
N ASP A 49 -6.62 -5.55 2.93
CA ASP A 49 -7.85 -4.79 3.14
C ASP A 49 -7.76 -3.49 2.34
N VAL A 50 -8.81 -3.16 1.59
CA VAL A 50 -8.87 -1.93 0.78
C VAL A 50 -10.15 -1.16 1.10
N THR A 51 -10.00 0.10 1.46
CA THR A 51 -11.11 1.05 1.66
C THR A 51 -10.96 2.19 0.66
N GLN A 52 -12.06 2.55 -0.01
CA GLN A 52 -12.09 3.68 -0.95
C GLN A 52 -13.09 4.72 -0.47
N THR A 53 -12.68 5.99 -0.54
CA THR A 53 -13.51 7.14 -0.19
C THR A 53 -13.44 8.15 -1.31
N ALA A 54 -14.56 8.38 -1.99
CA ALA A 54 -14.68 9.44 -2.97
C ALA A 54 -14.80 10.81 -2.26
N SER A 55 -14.16 11.83 -2.82
CA SER A 55 -14.37 13.21 -2.35
C SER A 55 -15.73 13.71 -2.80
N GLU A 56 -16.48 14.36 -1.91
CA GLU A 56 -17.79 14.96 -2.24
C GLU A 56 -17.66 16.16 -3.20
N SER A 57 -16.47 16.78 -3.27
CA SER A 57 -16.25 18.06 -3.94
C SER A 57 -15.53 17.97 -5.30
N GLY A 58 -15.20 16.77 -5.81
CA GLY A 58 -14.50 16.66 -7.09
C GLY A 58 -14.12 15.24 -7.52
N ASN A 59 -13.39 15.16 -8.64
CA ASN A 59 -12.95 13.91 -9.30
C ASN A 59 -11.80 13.20 -8.55
N THR A 60 -11.72 13.31 -7.22
CA THR A 60 -10.60 12.79 -6.41
C THR A 60 -11.09 11.66 -5.51
N MET A 61 -10.30 10.59 -5.42
CA MET A 61 -10.51 9.47 -4.51
C MET A 61 -9.35 9.37 -3.52
N THR A 62 -9.65 8.91 -2.31
CA THR A 62 -8.66 8.42 -1.36
C THR A 62 -8.82 6.91 -1.22
N VAL A 63 -7.72 6.19 -1.29
CA VAL A 63 -7.66 4.73 -1.13
C VAL A 63 -6.75 4.42 0.03
N GLU A 64 -7.25 3.66 1.00
CA GLU A 64 -6.47 3.08 2.08
C GLU A 64 -6.30 1.59 1.84
N VAL A 65 -5.05 1.13 1.86
CA VAL A 65 -4.67 -0.28 1.73
C VAL A 65 -3.96 -0.70 3.01
N THR A 66 -4.41 -1.77 3.67
CA THR A 66 -3.75 -2.35 4.84
C THR A 66 -3.38 -3.80 4.59
N GLY A 67 -2.12 -4.14 4.79
CA GLY A 67 -1.64 -5.53 4.75
C GLY A 67 -1.62 -6.15 6.13
N ARG A 68 -2.16 -7.37 6.29
CA ARG A 68 -2.25 -8.08 7.56
C ARG A 68 -1.74 -9.51 7.47
N GLN A 69 -0.91 -9.91 8.43
CA GLN A 69 -0.43 -11.28 8.62
C GLN A 69 -0.65 -11.71 10.06
N ASP A 70 -1.13 -12.93 10.26
CA ASP A 70 -1.39 -13.49 11.60
C ASP A 70 -2.25 -12.58 12.49
N GLY A 71 -3.20 -11.86 11.88
CA GLY A 71 -4.09 -10.90 12.57
C GLY A 71 -3.50 -9.52 12.82
N HIS A 72 -2.21 -9.31 12.55
CA HIS A 72 -1.50 -8.04 12.78
C HIS A 72 -1.33 -7.24 11.51
N SER A 73 -1.48 -5.91 11.60
CA SER A 73 -1.11 -5.01 10.50
C SER A 73 0.41 -4.99 10.32
N VAL A 74 0.83 -5.20 9.08
CA VAL A 74 2.24 -5.20 8.66
C VAL A 74 2.60 -3.85 8.05
N PHE A 75 1.71 -3.33 7.19
CA PHE A 75 1.85 -2.02 6.55
C PHE A 75 0.48 -1.39 6.29
N SER A 76 0.46 -0.08 6.08
CA SER A 76 -0.65 0.64 5.44
C SER A 76 -0.13 1.62 4.41
N SER A 77 -0.98 1.92 3.42
CA SER A 77 -0.76 2.94 2.41
C SER A 77 -2.04 3.72 2.20
N THR A 78 -1.96 5.04 2.34
CA THR A 78 -3.04 5.96 1.97
C THR A 78 -2.62 6.68 0.72
N MET A 79 -3.40 6.55 -0.35
CA MET A 79 -3.17 7.19 -1.63
C MET A 79 -4.32 8.12 -1.97
N THR A 80 -4.02 9.26 -2.56
CA THR A 80 -5.04 10.22 -3.01
C THR A 80 -4.72 10.65 -4.43
N GLY A 81 -5.76 10.80 -5.26
CA GLY A 81 -5.60 11.24 -6.63
C GLY A 81 -6.88 11.20 -7.45
N PRO A 82 -6.82 11.73 -8.68
CA PRO A 82 -7.99 11.79 -9.54
C PRO A 82 -8.44 10.40 -9.97
N VAL A 83 -9.75 10.27 -10.19
CA VAL A 83 -10.39 9.17 -10.90
C VAL A 83 -10.80 9.65 -12.29
N SER A 84 -10.60 8.83 -13.33
CA SER A 84 -10.92 9.14 -14.73
C SER A 84 -12.13 8.38 -15.23
#